data_AF-A0A6G1WJL2-F1
#
_entry.id   AF-A0A6G1WJL2-F1
#
_cell.length_a   1.000
_cell.length_b   1.000
_cell.length_c   1.000
_cell.angle_alpha   90.00
_cell.angle_beta   90.00
_cell.angle_gamma   90.00
#
_symmetry.space_group_name_H-M   'P 1'
#
loop_
_entity.id
_entity.type
_entity.pdbx_description
1 polymer ?
#
loop_
_entity_poly.entity_id
_entity_poly.type
_entity_poly.pdbx_seq_one_letter_code
_entity_poly.pdbx_strand_id
1 'polypeptide(L)'
;MLRRRGASLDTEGAAATDNPATIKGGTDGQVMVFTTTSDARDVTINYNTGNIFLKGGVDVMLGTSNVTITLIFSSSVTKWLET
;
A
#
# COMPACT_ATOMS: atom_id res chain seq x y z
N MET A 1 -10.96 -22.26 -1.48
CA MET A 1 -10.40 -21.66 -2.70
C MET A 1 -10.11 -20.18 -2.41
N LEU A 2 -8.86 -19.81 -2.12
CA LEU A 2 -8.50 -18.42 -1.80
C LEU A 2 -8.22 -17.67 -3.12
N ARG A 3 -9.07 -16.72 -3.49
CA ARG A 3 -8.92 -15.94 -4.72
C ARG A 3 -8.17 -14.64 -4.41
N ARG A 4 -6.85 -14.63 -4.63
CA ARG A 4 -6.03 -13.39 -4.62
C ARG A 4 -6.54 -12.47 -5.75
N ARG A 5 -7.15 -11.35 -5.41
CA ARG A 5 -7.42 -10.24 -6.33
C ARG A 5 -6.37 -9.16 -6.05
N GLY A 6 -5.41 -8.98 -6.96
CA GLY A 6 -4.50 -7.84 -6.90
C GLY A 6 -5.30 -6.56 -7.13
N ALA A 7 -5.15 -5.58 -6.24
CA ALA A 7 -5.66 -4.23 -6.44
C ALA A 7 -4.50 -3.39 -6.96
N SER A 8 -4.57 -2.91 -8.20
CA SER A 8 -3.66 -1.89 -8.70
C SER A 8 -4.04 -0.57 -8.05
N LEU A 9 -3.14 0.00 -7.25
CA LEU A 9 -3.27 1.39 -6.79
C LEU A 9 -2.81 2.28 -7.94
N ASP A 10 -3.75 2.90 -8.64
CA ASP A 10 -3.44 4.04 -9.49
C ASP A 10 -3.64 5.31 -8.65
N THR A 11 -2.77 6.29 -8.88
CA THR A 11 -2.64 7.51 -8.07
C THR A 11 -3.96 8.25 -7.88
N GLU A 12 -4.14 8.96 -6.77
CA GLU A 12 -5.17 9.99 -6.62
C GLU A 12 -4.89 11.13 -7.62
N GLY A 13 -5.31 10.97 -8.87
CA GLY A 13 -5.32 12.04 -9.88
C GLY A 13 -4.02 12.27 -10.66
N ALA A 14 -3.18 11.26 -10.87
CA ALA A 14 -1.96 11.35 -11.71
C ALA A 14 -0.89 12.34 -11.21
N ALA A 15 -0.87 12.63 -9.91
CA ALA A 15 0.19 13.42 -9.28
C ALA A 15 1.55 12.69 -9.38
N ALA A 16 2.65 13.45 -9.57
CA ALA A 16 3.99 12.91 -9.73
C ALA A 16 4.55 12.24 -8.44
N THR A 17 3.94 12.54 -7.30
CA THR A 17 4.24 11.96 -5.99
C THR A 17 2.91 11.73 -5.28
N ASP A 18 2.65 10.51 -4.84
CA ASP A 18 1.45 10.15 -4.06
C ASP A 18 1.88 9.57 -2.71
N ASN A 19 1.26 10.08 -1.65
CA ASN A 19 1.51 9.74 -0.25
C ASN A 19 0.19 9.32 0.39
N PRO A 20 -0.33 8.11 0.08
CA PRO A 20 -1.60 7.66 0.60
C PRO A 20 -1.53 7.54 2.12
N ALA A 21 -2.06 8.54 2.82
CA ALA A 21 -2.12 8.55 4.28
C ALA A 21 -3.20 7.59 4.82
N THR A 22 -4.21 7.23 4.02
CA THR A 22 -5.26 6.28 4.40
C THR A 22 -5.73 5.46 3.21
N ILE A 23 -5.84 4.15 3.38
CA ILE A 23 -6.51 3.25 2.43
C ILE A 23 -7.95 3.04 2.91
N LYS A 24 -8.94 3.41 2.09
CA LYS A 24 -10.35 3.24 2.43
C LYS A 24 -10.84 1.83 2.13
N GLY A 25 -11.74 1.33 2.99
CA GLY A 25 -12.22 -0.05 2.92
C GLY A 25 -11.22 -1.05 3.50
N GLY A 26 -11.55 -2.33 3.36
CA GLY A 26 -10.80 -3.43 3.95
C GLY A 26 -11.73 -4.43 4.64
N THR A 27 -11.69 -5.69 4.22
CA THR A 27 -12.24 -6.82 4.99
C THR A 27 -11.11 -7.52 5.70
N ASP A 28 -11.34 -8.03 6.92
CA ASP A 28 -10.29 -8.73 7.68
C ASP A 28 -9.62 -9.84 6.85
N GLY A 29 -8.29 -9.87 6.86
CA GLY A 29 -7.48 -10.79 6.05
C GLY A 29 -7.38 -10.43 4.56
N GLN A 30 -7.95 -9.31 4.11
CA GLN A 30 -7.81 -8.86 2.73
C GLN A 30 -6.36 -8.50 2.44
N VAL A 31 -5.81 -9.05 1.36
CA VAL A 31 -4.44 -8.76 0.90
C VAL A 31 -4.49 -7.82 -0.30
N MET A 32 -3.66 -6.77 -0.26
CA MET A 32 -3.38 -5.88 -1.37
C MET A 32 -1.88 -5.87 -1.65
N VAL A 33 -1.53 -5.76 -2.93
CA VAL A 33 -0.14 -5.62 -3.37
C VAL A 33 -0.04 -4.31 -4.11
N PHE A 34 0.83 -3.44 -3.64
CA PHE A 34 1.08 -2.13 -4.21
C PHE A 34 2.38 -2.16 -5.02
N THR A 35 2.36 -1.51 -6.18
CA THR A 35 3.52 -1.26 -7.03
C THR A 35 3.36 0.13 -7.66
N THR A 36 4.45 0.74 -8.11
CA THR A 36 4.35 1.94 -8.95
C THR A 36 4.00 1.56 -10.39
N THR A 37 3.21 2.41 -11.04
CA THR A 37 2.83 2.26 -12.46
C THR A 37 3.86 2.85 -13.42
N SER A 38 4.86 3.57 -12.89
CA SER A 38 5.92 4.20 -13.70
C SER A 38 7.20 4.39 -12.89
N ASP A 39 8.35 4.05 -13.48
CA ASP A 39 9.68 4.33 -12.92
C ASP A 39 10.00 5.84 -12.87
N ALA A 40 9.14 6.69 -13.47
CA ALA A 40 9.24 8.15 -13.40
C ALA A 40 8.39 8.76 -12.28
N ARG A 41 7.68 7.93 -11.48
CA ARG A 41 6.82 8.37 -10.38
C ARG A 41 7.24 7.71 -9.09
N ASP A 42 7.54 8.53 -8.09
CA ASP A 42 7.82 8.09 -6.74
C ASP A 42 6.52 8.01 -5.93
N VAL A 43 6.15 6.80 -5.52
CA VAL A 43 5.03 6.61 -4.58
C VAL A 43 5.63 6.21 -3.23
N THR A 44 5.36 6.99 -2.19
CA THR A 44 5.86 6.69 -0.84
C THR A 44 4.72 6.20 0.03
N ILE A 45 4.86 4.97 0.54
CA ILE A 45 3.98 4.45 1.58
C ILE A 45 4.58 4.86 2.93
N ASN A 46 3.88 5.75 3.64
CA ASN A 46 4.38 6.29 4.90
C ASN A 46 4.15 5.34 6.08
N TYR A 47 5.18 5.14 6.90
CA TYR A 47 5.12 4.34 8.11
C TYR A 47 4.20 4.99 9.15
N ASN A 48 3.33 4.17 9.74
CA ASN A 48 2.44 4.53 10.85
C ASN A 48 1.63 5.81 10.60
N THR A 49 1.31 6.09 9.35
CA THR A 49 0.46 7.22 8.95
C THR A 49 -0.94 6.69 8.65
N GLY A 50 -1.94 7.33 9.25
CA GLY A 50 -3.35 6.90 9.19
C GLY A 50 -3.55 5.44 9.55
N ASN A 51 -4.03 4.62 8.59
CA ASN A 51 -4.34 3.20 8.82
C ASN A 51 -3.32 2.23 8.20
N ILE A 52 -2.07 2.66 7.99
CA ILE A 52 -1.00 1.83 7.44
C ILE A 52 0.08 1.60 8.51
N PHE A 53 0.58 0.37 8.62
CA PHE A 53 1.68 0.02 9.50
C PHE A 53 2.70 -0.84 8.76
N LEU A 54 3.93 -0.32 8.67
CA LEU A 54 5.04 -0.98 7.99
C LEU A 54 5.95 -1.64 9.02
N LYS A 55 6.28 -2.92 8.79
CA LYS A 55 7.08 -3.76 9.67
C LYS A 55 8.50 -3.23 9.80
N GLY A 56 9.02 -2.60 8.72
CA GLY A 56 10.35 -1.98 8.71
C GLY A 56 10.49 -0.75 9.62
N GLY A 57 9.39 -0.17 10.12
CA GLY A 57 9.43 1.02 10.98
C GLY A 57 9.87 2.31 10.29
N VAL A 58 9.93 2.31 8.95
CA VAL A 58 10.37 3.42 8.10
C VAL A 58 9.48 3.50 6.85
N ASP A 59 9.43 4.67 6.23
CA ASP A 59 8.73 4.87 4.96
C ASP A 59 9.32 3.99 3.85
N VAL A 60 8.46 3.53 2.93
CA VAL A 60 8.87 2.72 1.78
C VAL A 60 8.54 3.45 0.49
N MET A 61 9.58 3.73 -0.30
CA MET A 61 9.46 4.33 -1.62
C MET A 61 9.36 3.24 -2.71
N LEU A 62 8.27 3.25 -3.45
CA LEU A 62 8.05 2.43 -4.65
C LEU A 62 8.55 3.21 -5.88
N GLY A 63 9.88 3.38 -6.00
CA GLY A 63 10.48 4.21 -7.06
C GLY A 63 10.67 3.52 -8.41
N THR A 64 10.49 2.20 -8.49
CA THR A 64 10.50 1.45 -9.76
C THR A 64 9.41 0.38 -9.74
N SER A 65 8.89 -0.02 -10.90
CA SER A 65 7.77 -0.96 -11.05
C SER A 65 8.06 -2.35 -10.50
N ASN A 66 9.33 -2.65 -10.23
CA ASN A 66 9.80 -3.90 -9.65
C ASN A 66 9.80 -3.89 -8.11
N VAL A 67 9.60 -2.73 -7.49
CA VAL A 67 9.43 -2.62 -6.03
C VAL A 67 7.96 -2.78 -5.71
N THR A 68 7.65 -3.77 -4.88
CA THR A 68 6.29 -4.03 -4.43
C THR A 68 6.23 -4.11 -2.92
N ILE A 69 5.11 -3.68 -2.34
CA ILE A 69 4.79 -3.93 -0.94
C ILE A 69 3.47 -4.68 -0.82
N THR A 70 3.42 -5.67 0.06
CA THR A 70 2.19 -6.43 0.34
C THR A 70 1.65 -6.02 1.69
N LEU A 71 0.39 -5.60 1.71
CA LEU A 71 -0.34 -5.25 2.92
C LEU A 71 -1.50 -6.21 3.14
N ILE A 72 -1.76 -6.56 4.40
CA ILE A 72 -2.95 -7.28 4.85
C ILE A 72 -3.80 -6.39 5.75
N PHE A 73 -5.09 -6.27 5.48
CA PHE A 73 -5.99 -5.58 6.40
C PHE A 73 -6.28 -6.45 7.61
N SER A 74 -6.13 -5.86 8.79
CA SER A 74 -6.50 -6.47 10.06
C SER A 74 -7.58 -5.63 10.73
N SER A 75 -8.76 -6.20 10.91
CA SER A 75 -9.87 -5.52 11.58
C SER A 75 -9.68 -5.41 13.09
N SER A 76 -8.81 -6.23 13.69
CA SER A 76 -8.52 -6.18 15.13
C SER A 76 -7.77 -4.92 15.53
N VAL A 77 -6.86 -4.44 14.67
CA VAL A 77 -6.12 -3.18 14.86
C VAL A 77 -6.59 -2.07 13.92
N THR A 78 -7.56 -2.36 13.05
CA THR A 78 -8.10 -1.44 12.03
C THR A 78 -7.01 -0.82 11.13
N LYS A 79 -6.00 -1.62 10.78
CA LYS A 79 -4.84 -1.19 9.97
C LYS A 79 -4.52 -2.18 8.85
N TRP A 80 -3.92 -1.65 7.79
CA TRP A 80 -3.18 -2.37 6.77
C TRP A 80 -1.75 -2.61 7.28
N LEU A 81 -1.37 -3.87 7.42
CA LEU A 81 -0.09 -4.29 7.98
C LEU A 81 0.80 -4.87 6.87
N GLU A 82 2.08 -4.48 6.83
CA GLU A 82 3.06 -5.12 5.96
C GLU A 82 3.27 -6.59 6.34
N THR A 83 3.22 -7.48 5.34
CA THR A 83 3.41 -8.94 5.51
C THR A 83 4.82 -9.41 5.17
#